data_AF-A0A328TEF8-F1
#
_entry.id   AF-A0A328TEF8-F1
#
_cell.length_a   1.000
_cell.length_b   1.000
_cell.length_c   1.000
_cell.angle_alpha   90.00
_cell.angle_beta   90.00
_cell.angle_gamma   90.00
#
_symmetry.space_group_name_H-M   'P 1'
#
loop_
_entity.id
_entity.type
_entity.pdbx_description
1 polymer ?
#
loop_
_entity_poly.entity_id
_entity_poly.type
_entity_poly.pdbx_seq_one_letter_code
_entity_poly.pdbx_strand_id
1 'polypeptide(L)'
;MKNEYIDRPGILAEATAAFYRYEEALISNNVAVLDELFWHDERTVRLGAGENLYGIDAIRTFRALRPSASLDRQLQNTVITSYGEDFAVCSTEFTREGSERIGRQQQTWVRLPCGWR
;
A
#
# COMPACT_ATOMS: atom_id res chain seq x y z
N MET A 1 -13.80 -10.04 -16.85
CA MET A 1 -12.62 -10.90 -16.60
C MET A 1 -13.11 -12.31 -16.31
N LYS A 2 -12.44 -13.35 -16.80
CA LYS A 2 -12.77 -14.74 -16.44
C LYS A 2 -12.06 -15.13 -15.14
N ASN A 3 -12.61 -16.08 -14.39
CA ASN A 3 -12.03 -16.52 -13.10
C ASN A 3 -10.59 -17.03 -13.22
N GLU A 4 -10.20 -17.61 -14.36
CA GLU A 4 -8.82 -18.08 -14.62
C GLU A 4 -7.76 -16.97 -14.63
N TYR A 5 -8.16 -15.70 -14.72
CA TYR A 5 -7.28 -14.54 -14.63
C TYR A 5 -7.25 -13.89 -13.23
N ILE A 6 -7.98 -14.45 -12.27
CA ILE A 6 -7.94 -14.04 -10.86
C ILE A 6 -6.91 -14.91 -10.16
N ASP A 7 -6.01 -14.28 -9.39
CA ASP A 7 -5.02 -14.97 -8.55
C ASP A 7 -4.11 -15.94 -9.31
N ARG A 8 -3.70 -15.54 -10.52
CA ARG A 8 -2.65 -16.27 -11.24
C ARG A 8 -1.37 -16.27 -10.40
N PRO A 9 -0.77 -17.45 -10.11
CA PRO A 9 0.27 -17.58 -9.09
C PRO A 9 1.44 -16.60 -9.23
N GLY A 10 1.94 -16.38 -10.44
CA GLY A 10 3.04 -15.45 -10.69
C GLY A 10 2.67 -14.00 -10.37
N ILE A 11 1.49 -13.56 -10.82
CA ILE A 11 1.03 -12.18 -10.61
C ILE A 11 0.72 -11.93 -9.13
N LEU A 12 0.06 -12.89 -8.48
CA LEU A 12 -0.23 -12.81 -7.05
C LEU A 12 1.06 -12.76 -6.20
N ALA A 13 2.07 -13.55 -6.55
CA ALA A 13 3.36 -13.55 -5.85
C ALA A 13 4.07 -12.19 -5.96
N GLU A 14 4.06 -11.58 -7.15
CA GLU A 14 4.66 -10.26 -7.36
C GLU A 14 3.93 -9.14 -6.60
N ALA A 15 2.59 -9.12 -6.67
CA ALA A 15 1.78 -8.15 -5.92
C ALA A 15 1.98 -8.33 -4.40
N THR A 16 2.09 -9.57 -3.93
CA THR A 16 2.39 -9.90 -2.53
C THR A 16 3.76 -9.36 -2.11
N ALA A 17 4.79 -9.55 -2.94
CA ALA A 17 6.12 -9.02 -2.66
C ALA A 17 6.14 -7.47 -2.61
N ALA A 18 5.44 -6.81 -3.53
CA ALA A 18 5.30 -5.35 -3.54
C ALA A 18 4.60 -4.83 -2.27
N PHE A 19 3.52 -5.50 -1.86
CA PHE A 19 2.78 -5.17 -0.64
C PHE A 19 3.64 -5.29 0.62
N TYR A 20 4.37 -6.39 0.81
CA TYR A 20 5.21 -6.57 2.00
C TYR A 20 6.45 -5.66 1.98
N ARG A 21 7.00 -5.32 0.79
CA ARG A 21 8.02 -4.27 0.66
C ARG A 21 7.48 -2.91 1.10
N TYR A 22 6.25 -2.58 0.72
CA TYR A 22 5.58 -1.36 1.18
C TYR A 22 5.37 -1.38 2.70
N GLU A 23 4.96 -2.51 3.28
CA GLU A 23 4.74 -2.63 4.72
C GLU A 23 6.03 -2.38 5.50
N GLU A 24 7.11 -3.03 5.10
CA GLU A 24 8.43 -2.82 5.72
C GLU A 24 8.86 -1.36 5.63
N ALA A 25 8.70 -0.72 4.47
CA ALA A 25 9.00 0.70 4.30
C ALA A 25 8.12 1.60 5.17
N LEU A 26 6.88 1.20 5.44
CA LEU A 26 5.95 1.96 6.26
C LEU A 26 6.32 1.93 7.74
N ILE A 27 6.67 0.76 8.28
CA ILE A 27 7.00 0.61 9.70
C ILE A 27 8.42 1.13 10.02
N SER A 28 9.35 1.02 9.07
CA SER A 28 10.72 1.58 9.18
C SER A 28 10.83 3.06 8.81
N ASN A 29 9.71 3.69 8.40
CA ASN A 29 9.65 5.05 7.87
C ASN A 29 10.62 5.32 6.70
N ASN A 30 10.82 4.34 5.82
CA ASN A 30 11.63 4.50 4.62
C ASN A 30 10.87 5.30 3.56
N VAL A 31 10.97 6.64 3.66
CA VAL A 31 10.25 7.58 2.78
C VAL A 31 10.62 7.40 1.31
N ALA A 32 11.86 7.05 0.98
CA ALA A 32 12.29 6.85 -0.40
C ALA A 32 11.57 5.67 -1.06
N VAL A 33 11.46 4.53 -0.36
CA VAL A 33 10.74 3.35 -0.86
C VAL A 33 9.22 3.59 -0.86
N LEU A 34 8.69 4.30 0.14
CA LEU A 34 7.29 4.70 0.13
C LEU A 34 6.97 5.58 -1.09
N ASP A 35 7.81 6.57 -1.38
CA ASP A 35 7.63 7.42 -2.57
C ASP A 35 7.72 6.61 -3.86
N GLU A 36 8.73 5.73 -3.96
CA GLU A 36 8.91 4.86 -5.12
C GLU A 36 7.67 4.02 -5.40
N LEU A 37 7.04 3.46 -4.35
CA LEU A 37 5.91 2.54 -4.48
C LEU A 37 4.56 3.22 -4.67
N PHE A 38 4.45 4.54 -4.58
CA PHE A 38 3.25 5.27 -5.01
C PHE A 38 3.34 5.61 -6.49
N TRP A 39 2.20 5.63 -7.18
CA TRP A 39 2.15 6.14 -8.54
C TRP A 39 2.40 7.66 -8.59
N HIS A 40 3.38 8.09 -9.40
CA HIS A 40 3.80 9.49 -9.52
C HIS A 40 2.92 10.27 -10.50
N ASP A 41 1.67 10.53 -10.10
CA ASP A 41 0.68 11.22 -10.91
C ASP A 41 -0.23 12.10 -10.02
N GLU A 42 -0.81 13.15 -10.61
CA GLU A 42 -1.76 14.05 -9.93
C GLU A 42 -3.06 13.33 -9.52
N ARG A 43 -3.39 12.22 -10.19
CA ARG A 43 -4.59 11.41 -9.94
C ARG A 43 -4.43 10.44 -8.77
N THR A 44 -3.23 10.29 -8.20
CA THR A 44 -2.99 9.41 -7.07
C THR A 44 -3.68 9.94 -5.81
N VAL A 45 -4.47 9.10 -5.14
CA VAL A 45 -5.23 9.49 -3.93
C VAL A 45 -4.77 8.65 -2.75
N ARG A 46 -4.57 9.31 -1.60
CA ARG A 46 -4.36 8.65 -0.31
C ARG A 46 -5.30 9.23 0.74
N LEU A 47 -6.24 8.41 1.18
CA LEU A 47 -7.10 8.70 2.32
C LEU A 47 -6.46 8.08 3.57
N GLY A 48 -5.86 8.94 4.39
CA GLY A 48 -5.20 8.57 5.63
C GLY A 48 -6.16 8.47 6.80
N ALA A 49 -5.60 8.35 8.00
CA ALA A 49 -6.41 8.24 9.23
C ALA A 49 -7.03 9.58 9.65
N GLY A 50 -6.39 10.71 9.34
CA GLY A 50 -6.89 12.06 9.66
C GLY A 50 -6.72 13.07 8.52
N GLU A 51 -6.35 12.63 7.32
CA GLU A 51 -5.97 13.48 6.20
C GLU A 51 -6.41 12.90 4.86
N ASN A 52 -6.82 13.75 3.92
CA ASN A 52 -7.16 13.38 2.54
C ASN A 52 -6.17 14.05 1.59
N LEU A 53 -5.41 13.25 0.83
CA LEU A 53 -4.34 13.74 -0.03
C LEU A 53 -4.62 13.38 -1.50
N TYR A 54 -4.50 14.37 -2.38
CA TYR A 54 -4.73 14.26 -3.82
C TYR A 54 -3.47 14.69 -4.56
N GLY A 55 -2.94 13.81 -5.40
CA GLY A 55 -1.67 13.97 -6.12
C GLY A 55 -0.45 13.53 -5.32
N ILE A 56 0.56 13.04 -6.04
CA ILE A 56 1.81 12.55 -5.43
C ILE A 56 2.52 13.61 -4.58
N ASP A 57 2.47 14.89 -4.98
CA ASP A 57 3.17 15.96 -4.24
C ASP A 57 2.56 16.23 -2.86
N ALA A 58 1.23 16.11 -2.73
CA ALA A 58 0.57 16.19 -1.43
C ALA A 58 0.97 15.02 -0.51
N ILE A 59 1.11 13.82 -1.09
CA ILE A 59 1.57 12.63 -0.36
C ILE A 59 3.03 12.78 0.07
N ARG A 60 3.92 13.28 -0.80
CA ARG A 60 5.32 13.57 -0.49
C ARG A 60 5.46 14.57 0.66
N THR A 61 4.72 15.68 0.58
CA THR A 61 4.70 16.72 1.62
C THR A 61 4.29 16.13 2.97
N PHE A 62 3.24 15.29 2.98
CA PHE A 62 2.81 14.59 4.19
C PHE A 62 3.90 13.67 4.74
N ARG A 63 4.56 12.85 3.89
CA ARG A 63 5.59 11.90 4.34
C ARG A 63 6.83 12.61 4.89
N ALA A 64 7.22 13.75 4.33
CA ALA A 64 8.34 14.54 4.82
C ALA A 64 8.12 15.11 6.22
N LEU A 65 6.87 15.38 6.60
CA LEU A 65 6.49 15.96 7.89
C LEU A 65 6.06 14.92 8.93
N ARG A 66 5.88 13.65 8.52
CA ARG A 66 5.30 12.62 9.38
C ARG A 66 6.26 12.24 10.52
N PRO A 67 5.83 12.31 11.79
CA PRO A 67 6.62 11.78 12.91
C PRO A 67 6.89 10.29 12.73
N SER A 68 8.12 9.86 13.01
CA SER A 68 8.55 8.45 12.91
C SER A 68 8.15 7.60 14.11
N ALA A 69 7.56 8.19 15.16
CA ALA A 69 7.15 7.48 16.36
C ALA A 69 5.89 6.63 16.14
N SER A 70 5.85 5.45 16.75
CA SER A 70 4.66 4.57 16.81
C SER A 70 4.10 4.18 15.43
N LEU A 71 5.01 3.85 14.50
CA LEU A 71 4.64 3.33 13.18
C LEU A 71 4.40 1.83 13.18
N ASP A 72 5.05 1.11 14.09
CA ASP A 72 4.95 -0.33 14.22
C ASP A 72 3.50 -0.77 14.44
N ARG A 73 3.16 -1.90 13.82
CA ARG A 73 1.80 -2.45 13.78
C ARG A 73 1.84 -3.92 13.41
N GLN A 74 0.84 -4.66 13.85
CA GLN A 74 0.66 -6.05 13.45
C GLN A 74 -0.47 -6.15 12.44
N LEU A 75 -0.18 -6.73 11.27
CA LEU A 75 -1.17 -7.00 10.25
C LEU A 75 -2.01 -8.23 10.63
N GLN A 76 -3.29 -8.20 10.27
CA GLN A 76 -4.20 -9.32 10.41
C GLN A 76 -5.20 -9.32 9.25
N ASN A 77 -5.80 -10.48 8.94
CA ASN A 77 -6.81 -10.62 7.89
C ASN A 77 -6.37 -10.05 6.53
N THR A 78 -5.08 -10.21 6.20
CA THR A 78 -4.53 -9.75 4.91
C THR A 78 -5.06 -10.59 3.76
N VAL A 79 -5.71 -9.93 2.81
CA VAL A 79 -6.21 -10.51 1.57
C VAL A 79 -5.61 -9.73 0.40
N ILE A 80 -4.89 -10.43 -0.47
CA ILE A 80 -4.35 -9.89 -1.71
C ILE A 80 -5.00 -10.64 -2.85
N THR A 81 -5.61 -9.90 -3.77
CA THR A 81 -6.28 -10.47 -4.95
C THR A 81 -5.77 -9.79 -6.19
N SER A 82 -5.29 -10.57 -7.16
CA SER A 82 -4.82 -10.08 -8.46
C SER A 82 -5.87 -10.31 -9.55
N TYR A 83 -5.90 -9.40 -10.52
CA TYR A 83 -6.86 -9.39 -11.62
C TYR A 83 -6.12 -9.12 -12.94
N GLY A 84 -6.01 -10.13 -13.81
CA GLY A 84 -5.21 -9.98 -15.04
C GLY A 84 -3.72 -9.98 -14.74
N GLU A 85 -2.91 -9.22 -15.49
CA GLU A 85 -1.43 -9.19 -15.38
C GLU A 85 -0.91 -8.04 -14.53
N ASP A 86 -1.72 -6.98 -14.47
CA ASP A 86 -1.24 -5.65 -14.14
C ASP A 86 -2.07 -4.97 -13.06
N PHE A 87 -2.94 -5.70 -12.35
CA PHE A 87 -3.82 -5.11 -11.35
C PHE A 87 -3.97 -5.99 -10.13
N ALA A 88 -3.96 -5.40 -8.93
CA ALA A 88 -4.22 -6.09 -7.69
C ALA A 88 -4.90 -5.18 -6.66
N VAL A 89 -5.61 -5.78 -5.71
CA VAL A 89 -6.13 -5.11 -4.51
C VAL A 89 -5.54 -5.80 -3.30
N CYS A 90 -4.95 -5.02 -2.40
CA CYS A 90 -4.40 -5.49 -1.14
C CYS A 90 -5.19 -4.86 0.01
N SER A 91 -5.88 -5.70 0.77
CA SER A 91 -6.68 -5.30 1.93
C SER A 91 -6.10 -5.95 3.17
N THR A 92 -5.94 -5.19 4.24
CA THR A 92 -5.47 -5.71 5.53
C THR A 92 -6.08 -4.91 6.67
N GLU A 93 -6.28 -5.59 7.79
CA GLU A 93 -6.52 -4.94 9.08
C GLU A 93 -5.20 -4.86 9.84
N PHE A 94 -5.12 -3.97 10.82
CA PHE A 94 -3.95 -3.92 11.69
C PHE A 94 -4.29 -3.42 13.08
N THR A 95 -3.47 -3.83 14.04
CA THR A 95 -3.50 -3.34 15.42
C THR A 95 -2.20 -2.62 15.76
N ARG A 96 -2.23 -1.78 16.79
CA ARG A 96 -1.06 -1.08 17.33
C ARG A 96 -1.05 -1.21 18.84
N GLU A 97 0.14 -1.35 19.41
CA GLU A 97 0.29 -1.31 20.86
C GLU A 97 -0.22 0.04 21.40
N GLY A 98 -0.97 -0.02 22.51
CA GLY A 98 -1.58 1.17 23.12
C GLY A 98 -2.85 1.67 22.44
N SER A 99 -3.42 0.96 21.45
CA SER A 99 -4.72 1.29 20.86
C SER A 99 -5.65 0.07 20.80
N GLU A 100 -6.88 0.24 21.28
CA GLU A 100 -7.95 -0.77 21.14
C GLU A 100 -8.65 -0.69 19.77
N ARG A 101 -8.30 0.28 18.91
CA ARG A 101 -8.93 0.47 17.60
C ARG A 101 -8.33 -0.48 16.57
N ILE A 102 -9.20 -1.06 15.74
CA ILE A 102 -8.77 -1.80 14.55
C ILE A 102 -8.54 -0.82 13.41
N GLY A 103 -7.30 -0.77 12.93
CA GLY A 103 -6.92 -0.06 11.71
C GLY A 103 -7.27 -0.88 10.48
N ARG A 104 -7.53 -0.18 9.37
CA ARG A 104 -7.80 -0.79 8.06
C ARG A 104 -6.93 -0.10 7.03
N GLN A 105 -6.37 -0.88 6.11
CA GLN A 105 -5.65 -0.39 4.95
C GLN A 105 -6.16 -1.12 3.72
N GLN A 106 -6.47 -0.35 2.68
CA GLN A 106 -6.80 -0.87 1.37
C GLN A 106 -5.95 -0.14 0.33
N GLN A 107 -5.37 -0.91 -0.58
CA GLN A 107 -4.53 -0.42 -1.66
C GLN A 107 -4.99 -1.03 -2.96
N THR A 108 -4.99 -0.22 -4.00
CA THR A 108 -5.16 -0.66 -5.38
C THR A 108 -3.82 -0.48 -6.07
N TRP A 109 -3.31 -1.58 -6.62
CA TRP A 109 -2.00 -1.65 -7.24
C TRP A 109 -2.12 -1.84 -8.74
N VAL A 110 -1.28 -1.15 -9.49
CA VAL A 110 -1.17 -1.28 -10.94
C VAL A 110 0.28 -1.55 -11.33
N ARG A 111 0.51 -2.55 -12.19
CA ARG A 111 1.83 -2.78 -12.80
C ARG A 111 2.02 -1.77 -13.93
N LEU A 112 2.99 -0.88 -13.75
CA LEU A 112 3.45 0.05 -14.78
C LEU A 112 4.78 -0.45 -15.36
N PRO A 113 5.33 0.16 -16.44
CA PRO A 113 6.65 -0.21 -16.95
C PRO A 113 7.78 -0.13 -15.90
N CYS A 114 7.62 0.71 -14.87
CA CYS A 114 8.54 0.86 -13.75
C CYS A 114 8.26 -0.09 -12.57
N GLY A 115 7.36 -1.05 -12.74
CA GLY A 115 6.92 -2.02 -11.72
C GLY A 115 5.59 -1.66 -11.06
N TRP A 116 5.27 -2.37 -9.98
CA TRP A 116 4.05 -2.18 -9.20
C TRP A 116 4.04 -0.83 -8.47
N ARG A 117 2.90 -0.14 -8.52
CA ARG A 117 2.59 1.14 -7.85
C ARG A 117 1.20 1.12 -7.25
#